data_AF-A0A9Q9EMN4-F1
#
_entry.id   AF-A0A9Q9EMN4-F1
#
_cell.length_a   1.000
_cell.length_b   1.000
_cell.length_c   1.000
_cell.angle_alpha   90.00
_cell.angle_beta   90.00
_cell.angle_gamma   90.00
#
_symmetry.space_group_name_H-M   'P 1'
#
loop_
_entity.id
_entity.type
_entity.pdbx_description
1 polymer ?
#
loop_
_entity_poly.entity_id
_entity_poly.type
_entity_poly.pdbx_seq_one_letter_code
_entity_poly.pdbx_strand_id
1 'polypeptide(L)'
;MTYIIGGNEVLHKPTPKVGREGDRYQGFSPGSTILQAGHRKDPSLRAFEVDTIFERDIEVPLRDGTILRADVFRPHNDTKLPALMSWSPYGKSGSGMLNLSFMPGHAGLSSDALSGYERSSKRQILLSSEEGKDEYDAVEYIAQLPWCTGSVGIVGNSWLAMAPYHIASQQPPHLKCFAPLEGASDLHRETHCRSGIPQVAFASAIAAGFSGRGQTEDLAAMLQKYPD
;
A
#
# COMPACT_ATOMS: atom_id res chain seq x y z
N MET A 1 -18.80 -16.41 -8.93
CA MET A 1 -18.90 -17.22 -7.70
C MET A 1 -19.38 -16.28 -6.61
N THR A 2 -20.43 -16.64 -5.87
CA THR A 2 -21.00 -15.77 -4.83
C THR A 2 -20.26 -16.03 -3.52
N TYR A 3 -19.66 -15.01 -2.93
CA TYR A 3 -18.98 -15.11 -1.63
C TYR A 3 -19.97 -14.74 -0.51
N ILE A 4 -20.04 -15.57 0.54
CA ILE A 4 -20.88 -15.33 1.72
C ILE A 4 -19.98 -15.22 2.94
N ILE A 5 -20.09 -14.14 3.71
CA ILE A 5 -19.36 -13.93 4.97
C ILE A 5 -20.37 -13.57 6.06
N GLY A 6 -20.37 -14.31 7.16
CA GLY A 6 -21.30 -14.06 8.28
C GLY A 6 -22.79 -14.16 7.90
N GLY A 7 -23.13 -14.89 6.83
CA GLY A 7 -24.49 -14.97 6.28
C GLY A 7 -24.84 -13.89 5.25
N ASN A 8 -23.98 -12.89 5.06
CA ASN A 8 -24.18 -11.81 4.10
C ASN A 8 -23.48 -12.12 2.78
N GLU A 9 -24.19 -11.91 1.68
CA GLU A 9 -23.60 -11.95 0.33
C GLU A 9 -22.67 -10.75 0.12
N VAL A 10 -21.42 -11.02 -0.27
CA VAL A 10 -20.44 -9.99 -0.63
C VAL A 10 -20.74 -9.49 -2.04
N LEU A 11 -21.22 -8.25 -2.11
CA LEU A 11 -21.48 -7.56 -3.37
C LEU A 11 -20.17 -7.11 -4.03
N HIS A 12 -20.12 -7.16 -5.35
CA HIS A 12 -18.96 -6.78 -6.14
C HIS A 12 -19.35 -5.84 -7.26
N LYS A 13 -18.42 -4.98 -7.66
CA LYS A 13 -18.54 -4.11 -8.83
C LYS A 13 -17.31 -4.24 -9.73
N PRO A 14 -17.42 -3.91 -11.04
CA PRO A 14 -16.26 -3.81 -11.90
C PRO A 14 -15.26 -2.81 -11.35
N THR A 15 -13.99 -3.19 -11.32
CA THR A 15 -12.93 -2.28 -10.90
C THR A 15 -12.66 -1.26 -12.01
N PRO A 16 -12.47 0.04 -11.69
CA PRO A 16 -12.04 1.00 -12.67
C PRO A 16 -10.75 0.55 -13.38
N LYS A 17 -10.69 0.77 -14.69
CA LYS A 17 -9.50 0.42 -15.48
C LYS A 17 -8.31 1.26 -15.03
N VAL A 18 -7.11 0.71 -15.22
CA VAL A 18 -5.86 1.45 -15.06
C VAL A 18 -5.64 2.33 -16.29
N GLY A 19 -5.14 3.55 -16.10
CA GLY A 19 -4.79 4.47 -17.21
C GLY A 19 -5.97 5.30 -17.69
N ARG A 20 -6.87 5.67 -16.78
CA ARG A 20 -7.94 6.63 -17.06
C ARG A 20 -7.36 8.03 -17.31
N GLU A 21 -8.11 8.88 -17.98
CA GLU A 21 -7.77 10.30 -18.09
C GLU A 21 -7.58 10.89 -16.69
N GLY A 22 -6.41 11.51 -16.44
CA GLY A 22 -6.01 12.01 -15.12
C GLY A 22 -5.19 11.04 -14.25
N ASP A 23 -5.12 9.75 -14.59
CA ASP A 23 -4.24 8.81 -13.88
C ASP A 23 -2.76 9.15 -14.16
N ARG A 24 -1.91 9.10 -13.13
CA ARG A 24 -0.45 9.26 -13.27
C ARG A 24 0.28 7.94 -13.53
N TYR A 25 -0.41 6.94 -14.05
CA TYR A 25 0.16 5.63 -14.31
C TYR A 25 0.94 5.61 -15.63
N GLN A 26 2.24 5.32 -15.56
CA GLN A 26 3.15 5.34 -16.71
C GLN A 26 3.51 3.94 -17.23
N GLY A 27 2.79 2.90 -16.80
CA GLY A 27 3.18 1.51 -17.09
C GLY A 27 4.28 1.00 -16.16
N PHE A 28 4.74 -0.22 -16.42
CA PHE A 28 5.91 -0.80 -15.77
C PHE A 28 7.17 -0.41 -16.53
N SER A 29 8.20 -0.01 -15.81
CA SER A 29 9.51 0.23 -16.40
C SER A 29 10.57 -0.23 -15.39
N PRO A 30 10.84 -1.55 -15.37
CA PRO A 30 11.86 -2.14 -14.53
C PRO A 30 13.24 -1.58 -14.85
N GLY A 31 14.04 -1.37 -13.81
CA GLY A 31 15.39 -0.85 -13.96
C GLY A 31 16.02 -0.50 -12.63
N SER A 32 17.32 -0.28 -12.65
CA SER A 32 18.09 0.14 -11.47
C SER A 32 18.86 1.41 -11.82
N THR A 33 18.75 2.43 -10.96
CA THR A 33 19.49 3.68 -11.09
C THR A 33 20.14 4.04 -9.76
N ILE A 34 21.22 4.83 -9.79
CA ILE A 34 21.84 5.38 -8.58
C ILE A 34 21.42 6.84 -8.46
N LEU A 35 20.69 7.15 -7.39
CA LEU A 35 20.41 8.51 -6.96
C LEU A 35 21.61 8.96 -6.12
N GLN A 36 22.36 9.95 -6.59
CA GLN A 36 23.54 10.45 -5.88
C GLN A 36 23.14 11.13 -4.56
N ALA A 37 24.04 11.13 -3.58
CA ALA A 37 23.88 11.94 -2.38
C ALA A 37 23.62 13.41 -2.77
N GLY A 38 22.64 14.03 -2.11
CA GLY A 38 22.14 15.37 -2.47
C GLY A 38 21.02 15.37 -3.51
N HIS A 39 20.70 14.24 -4.16
CA HIS A 39 19.58 14.14 -5.10
C HIS A 39 18.27 14.53 -4.42
N ARG A 40 17.46 15.34 -5.12
CA ARG A 40 16.10 15.73 -4.73
C ARG A 40 15.17 15.50 -5.90
N LYS A 41 13.98 14.97 -5.63
CA LYS A 41 12.93 14.84 -6.66
C LYS A 41 12.38 16.20 -7.10
N ASP A 42 12.29 17.12 -6.14
CA ASP A 42 11.97 18.53 -6.31
C ASP A 42 12.85 19.35 -5.35
N PRO A 43 13.33 20.55 -5.71
CA PRO A 43 14.21 21.34 -4.86
C PRO A 43 13.70 21.59 -3.44
N SER A 44 12.38 21.63 -3.23
CA SER A 44 11.75 21.85 -1.91
C SER A 44 11.71 20.60 -1.01
N LEU A 45 12.02 19.42 -1.56
CA LEU A 45 11.93 18.13 -0.88
C LEU A 45 13.27 17.73 -0.27
N ARG A 46 13.24 16.83 0.73
CA ARG A 46 14.41 16.26 1.39
C ARG A 46 15.37 15.62 0.37
N ALA A 47 16.66 15.89 0.53
CA ALA A 47 17.69 15.22 -0.25
C ALA A 47 18.02 13.83 0.30
N PHE A 48 18.41 12.92 -0.57
CA PHE A 48 19.06 11.68 -0.16
C PHE A 48 20.42 11.99 0.48
N GLU A 49 20.69 11.41 1.64
CA GLU A 49 21.92 11.67 2.41
C GLU A 49 23.12 10.86 1.90
N VAL A 50 22.85 9.76 1.20
CA VAL A 50 23.85 8.85 0.64
C VAL A 50 23.46 8.46 -0.79
N ASP A 51 24.45 8.03 -1.56
CA ASP A 51 24.19 7.37 -2.83
C ASP A 51 23.24 6.20 -2.60
N THR A 52 22.13 6.18 -3.33
CA THR A 52 21.02 5.25 -3.11
C THR A 52 20.68 4.56 -4.43
N ILE A 53 20.71 3.23 -4.41
CA ILE A 53 20.19 2.41 -5.50
C ILE A 53 18.66 2.48 -5.43
N PHE A 54 18.06 2.84 -6.55
CA PHE A 54 16.62 2.82 -6.79
C PHE A 54 16.30 1.73 -7.81
N GLU A 55 15.75 0.62 -7.33
CA GLU A 55 15.30 -0.50 -8.17
C GLU A 55 13.79 -0.38 -8.37
N ARG A 56 13.38 -0.18 -9.63
CA ARG A 56 11.99 0.05 -10.01
C ARG A 56 11.32 -1.22 -10.50
N ASP A 57 10.04 -1.37 -10.17
CA ASP A 57 9.18 -2.45 -10.68
C ASP A 57 9.73 -3.87 -10.44
N ILE A 58 10.43 -4.08 -9.31
CA ILE A 58 10.88 -5.43 -8.95
C ILE A 58 9.67 -6.36 -8.80
N GLU A 59 9.84 -7.60 -9.24
CA GLU A 59 8.80 -8.61 -9.10
C GLU A 59 8.80 -9.18 -7.69
N VAL A 60 7.61 -9.26 -7.11
CA VAL A 60 7.35 -9.97 -5.86
C VAL A 60 6.26 -11.00 -6.16
N PRO A 61 6.64 -12.26 -6.45
CA PRO A 61 5.68 -13.31 -6.76
C PRO A 61 4.94 -13.75 -5.49
N LEU A 62 3.63 -13.96 -5.63
CA LEU A 62 2.77 -14.48 -4.57
C LEU A 62 2.45 -15.96 -4.79
N ARG A 63 1.92 -16.61 -3.76
CA ARG A 63 1.58 -18.05 -3.76
C ARG A 63 0.59 -18.47 -4.85
N ASP A 64 -0.28 -17.55 -5.28
CA ASP A 64 -1.31 -17.80 -6.30
C ASP A 64 -0.84 -17.50 -7.74
N GLY A 65 0.44 -17.19 -7.91
CA GLY A 65 1.03 -16.81 -9.19
C GLY A 65 0.83 -15.34 -9.57
N THR A 66 0.13 -14.56 -8.75
CA THR A 66 0.07 -13.10 -8.93
C THR A 66 1.46 -12.50 -8.72
N ILE A 67 1.85 -11.56 -9.57
CA ILE A 67 3.10 -10.82 -9.44
C ILE A 67 2.78 -9.40 -9.00
N LEU A 68 3.23 -9.04 -7.79
CA LEU A 68 3.24 -7.66 -7.34
C LEU A 68 4.47 -6.93 -7.88
N ARG A 69 4.36 -5.60 -7.93
CA ARG A 69 5.47 -4.71 -8.31
C ARG A 69 5.84 -3.82 -7.14
N ALA A 70 7.10 -3.84 -6.74
CA ALA A 70 7.64 -2.99 -5.70
C ALA A 70 8.77 -2.10 -6.24
N ASP A 71 9.00 -1.00 -5.54
CA ASP A 71 10.15 -0.13 -5.75
C ASP A 71 11.03 -0.24 -4.49
N VAL A 72 12.34 -0.43 -4.67
CA VAL A 72 13.31 -0.60 -3.58
C VAL A 72 14.29 0.55 -3.59
N PHE A 73 14.50 1.13 -2.41
CA PHE A 73 15.54 2.13 -2.15
C PHE A 73 16.50 1.57 -1.11
N ARG A 74 17.79 1.54 -1.42
CA ARG A 74 18.83 1.08 -0.48
C ARG A 74 20.16 1.80 -0.74
N PRO A 75 21.01 1.97 0.27
CA PRO A 75 22.34 2.56 0.07
C PRO A 75 23.13 1.83 -1.02
N HIS A 76 23.92 2.59 -1.80
CA HIS A 76 24.83 2.05 -2.81
C HIS A 76 26.11 1.50 -2.16
N ASN A 77 25.96 0.40 -1.42
CA ASN A 77 27.05 -0.38 -0.85
C ASN A 77 26.59 -1.82 -0.57
N ASP A 78 27.51 -2.67 -0.10
CA ASP A 78 27.25 -4.10 0.15
C ASP A 78 26.69 -4.42 1.54
N THR A 79 26.29 -3.39 2.30
CA THR A 79 25.76 -3.59 3.67
C THR A 79 24.39 -4.23 3.59
N LYS A 80 24.21 -5.36 4.29
CA LYS A 80 22.88 -5.93 4.48
C LYS A 80 22.09 -5.13 5.51
N LEU A 81 20.84 -4.79 5.19
CA LEU A 81 19.98 -3.98 6.05
C LEU A 81 18.61 -4.65 6.28
N PRO A 82 17.94 -4.37 7.41
CA PRO A 82 16.52 -4.69 7.52
C PRO A 82 15.72 -3.93 6.47
N ALA A 83 14.64 -4.52 5.97
CA ALA A 83 13.75 -3.87 5.01
C ALA A 83 12.61 -3.15 5.75
N LEU A 84 12.30 -1.93 5.33
CA LEU A 84 11.05 -1.26 5.70
C LEU A 84 10.10 -1.35 4.51
N MET A 85 9.01 -2.08 4.70
CA MET A 85 7.96 -2.23 3.71
C MET A 85 6.83 -1.24 4.00
N SER A 86 6.42 -0.51 2.98
CA SER A 86 5.11 0.11 2.94
C SER A 86 4.21 -0.76 2.06
N TRP A 87 2.93 -0.89 2.41
CA TRP A 87 1.97 -1.73 1.68
C TRP A 87 0.63 -1.00 1.53
N SER A 88 0.17 -0.75 0.29
CA SER A 88 -1.12 -0.08 0.06
C SER A 88 -1.50 -0.08 -1.41
N PRO A 89 -2.80 -0.05 -1.75
CA PRO A 89 -3.28 0.05 -3.13
C PRO A 89 -3.04 1.43 -3.78
N TYR A 90 -2.35 2.36 -3.11
CA TYR A 90 -2.19 3.75 -3.53
C TYR A 90 -1.16 3.97 -4.64
N GLY A 91 -0.47 2.92 -5.08
CA GLY A 91 0.51 2.97 -6.16
C GLY A 91 1.87 3.51 -5.72
N LYS A 92 2.91 3.20 -6.48
CA LYS A 92 4.32 3.42 -6.11
C LYS A 92 4.94 4.66 -6.75
N SER A 93 6.05 5.15 -6.18
CA SER A 93 6.91 6.23 -6.70
C SER A 93 6.17 7.51 -7.14
N GLY A 94 5.09 7.88 -6.45
CA GLY A 94 4.37 9.12 -6.70
C GLY A 94 3.31 9.09 -7.82
N SER A 95 2.98 7.90 -8.34
CA SER A 95 1.91 7.70 -9.33
C SER A 95 0.48 7.68 -8.72
N GLY A 96 0.38 7.64 -7.39
CA GLY A 96 -0.88 7.60 -6.65
C GLY A 96 -1.58 8.95 -6.49
N MET A 97 -2.91 8.92 -6.40
CA MET A 97 -3.75 10.10 -6.14
C MET A 97 -3.60 10.63 -4.70
N LEU A 98 -3.36 9.75 -3.73
CA LEU A 98 -3.23 10.10 -2.30
C LEU A 98 -1.76 10.28 -1.91
N ASN A 99 -1.18 11.48 -2.11
CA ASN A 99 0.04 11.91 -1.40
C ASN A 99 -0.29 12.83 -0.24
N LEU A 100 0.68 12.99 0.67
CA LEU A 100 0.65 14.06 1.67
C LEU A 100 0.42 15.45 1.05
N SER A 101 0.88 15.71 -0.18
CA SER A 101 0.63 16.99 -0.87
C SER A 101 -0.83 17.24 -1.25
N PHE A 102 -1.67 16.21 -1.23
CA PHE A 102 -3.12 16.36 -1.35
C PHE A 102 -3.75 16.95 -0.08
N MET A 103 -3.11 16.76 1.09
CA MET A 103 -3.61 17.28 2.35
C MET A 103 -3.14 18.73 2.57
N PRO A 104 -4.02 19.64 3.03
CA PRO A 104 -3.62 20.99 3.42
C PRO A 104 -2.42 20.96 4.37
N GLY A 105 -1.37 21.73 4.03
CA GLY A 105 -0.14 21.81 4.83
C GLY A 105 0.61 20.48 5.01
N HIS A 106 0.46 19.52 4.09
CA HIS A 106 1.06 18.18 4.18
C HIS A 106 0.76 17.46 5.50
N ALA A 107 -0.44 17.66 6.06
CA ALA A 107 -0.79 17.17 7.40
C ALA A 107 0.16 17.66 8.52
N GLY A 108 0.68 18.89 8.37
CA GLY A 108 1.59 19.52 9.33
C GLY A 108 3.08 19.21 9.09
N LEU A 109 3.41 18.46 8.04
CA LEU A 109 4.80 18.18 7.68
C LEU A 109 5.37 19.29 6.78
N SER A 110 6.60 19.71 7.04
CA SER A 110 7.31 20.59 6.11
C SER A 110 7.74 19.81 4.87
N SER A 111 7.79 20.47 3.71
CA SER A 111 8.16 19.81 2.44
C SER A 111 9.56 19.18 2.50
N ASP A 112 10.48 19.80 3.23
CA ASP A 112 11.86 19.33 3.41
C ASP A 112 11.99 18.10 4.33
N ALA A 113 10.89 17.66 4.96
CA ALA A 113 10.80 16.37 5.64
C ALA A 113 10.47 15.21 4.69
N LEU A 114 9.99 15.50 3.46
CA LEU A 114 9.48 14.52 2.50
C LEU A 114 10.48 14.30 1.37
N SER A 115 10.69 13.05 0.96
CA SER A 115 11.50 12.66 -0.21
C SER A 115 10.73 12.78 -1.53
N GLY A 116 9.40 12.68 -1.51
CA GLY A 116 8.54 12.59 -2.70
C GLY A 116 8.53 11.21 -3.38
N TYR A 117 9.26 10.23 -2.84
CA TYR A 117 9.30 8.84 -3.29
C TYR A 117 8.50 7.91 -2.37
N GLU A 118 7.91 8.43 -1.30
CA GLU A 118 7.03 7.64 -0.43
C GLU A 118 5.96 7.01 -1.31
N ARG A 119 5.84 5.66 -1.26
CA ARG A 119 4.62 4.85 -1.49
C ARG A 119 4.90 3.44 -2.05
N SER A 120 3.86 2.60 -2.02
CA SER A 120 3.94 1.15 -2.16
C SER A 120 2.97 0.50 -3.16
N SER A 121 3.13 -0.82 -3.28
CA SER A 121 2.67 -1.75 -4.33
C SER A 121 1.16 -1.94 -4.51
N LYS A 122 0.72 -2.18 -5.76
CA LYS A 122 -0.68 -2.45 -6.10
C LYS A 122 -1.03 -3.95 -6.08
N ARG A 123 -1.88 -4.35 -5.13
CA ARG A 123 -2.98 -5.32 -5.36
C ARG A 123 -4.20 -4.84 -4.60
N GLN A 124 -5.38 -5.06 -5.16
CA GLN A 124 -6.65 -4.65 -4.55
C GLN A 124 -7.35 -5.87 -3.99
N ILE A 125 -7.14 -6.06 -2.70
CA ILE A 125 -7.98 -6.86 -1.83
C ILE A 125 -8.29 -5.92 -0.67
N LEU A 126 -9.58 -5.71 -0.36
CA LEU A 126 -10.00 -4.73 0.64
C LEU A 126 -9.77 -5.28 2.05
N LEU A 127 -8.63 -4.97 2.69
CA LEU A 127 -8.36 -5.13 4.12
C LEU A 127 -8.97 -6.42 4.68
N SER A 128 -8.49 -7.53 4.15
CA SER A 128 -9.04 -8.86 4.39
C SER A 128 -7.97 -9.87 4.78
N SER A 129 -8.40 -11.06 5.17
CA SER A 129 -7.49 -12.18 5.44
C SER A 129 -6.66 -12.57 4.21
N GLU A 130 -7.18 -12.38 3.00
CA GLU A 130 -6.41 -12.64 1.79
C GLU A 130 -5.33 -11.57 1.58
N GLU A 131 -5.61 -10.30 1.91
CA GLU A 131 -4.56 -9.27 1.88
C GLU A 131 -3.43 -9.61 2.87
N GLY A 132 -3.77 -10.05 4.08
CA GLY A 132 -2.76 -10.49 5.05
C GLY A 132 -1.89 -11.66 4.56
N LYS A 133 -2.44 -12.59 3.77
CA LYS A 133 -1.68 -13.69 3.14
C LYS A 133 -0.75 -13.20 2.03
N ASP A 134 -1.20 -12.26 1.22
CA ASP A 134 -0.38 -11.64 0.18
C ASP A 134 0.77 -10.83 0.81
N GLU A 135 0.48 -10.12 1.90
CA GLU A 135 1.50 -9.43 2.69
C GLU A 135 2.53 -10.40 3.29
N TYR A 136 2.08 -11.56 3.78
CA TYR A 136 2.97 -12.64 4.24
C TYR A 136 3.96 -13.05 3.14
N ASP A 137 3.45 -13.33 1.93
CA ASP A 137 4.30 -13.74 0.80
C ASP A 137 5.32 -12.66 0.44
N ALA A 138 4.89 -11.40 0.45
CA ALA A 138 5.76 -10.26 0.19
C ALA A 138 6.86 -10.11 1.25
N VAL A 139 6.52 -10.26 2.55
CA VAL A 139 7.50 -10.23 3.65
C VAL A 139 8.53 -11.33 3.48
N GLU A 140 8.09 -12.57 3.25
CA GLU A 140 8.99 -13.72 3.13
C GLU A 140 9.87 -13.64 1.89
N TYR A 141 9.35 -13.09 0.79
CA TYR A 141 10.14 -12.83 -0.41
C TYR A 141 11.20 -11.74 -0.18
N ILE A 142 10.81 -10.60 0.40
CA ILE A 142 11.73 -9.48 0.66
C ILE A 142 12.86 -9.92 1.61
N ALA A 143 12.52 -10.72 2.63
CA ALA A 143 13.48 -11.24 3.60
C ALA A 143 14.60 -12.08 2.95
N GLN A 144 14.35 -12.69 1.79
CA GLN A 144 15.31 -13.50 1.04
C GLN A 144 16.17 -12.71 0.06
N LEU A 145 15.88 -11.42 -0.18
CA LEU A 145 16.67 -10.61 -1.09
C LEU A 145 18.12 -10.50 -0.59
N PRO A 146 19.13 -10.53 -1.48
CA PRO A 146 20.52 -10.69 -1.09
C PRO A 146 21.06 -9.56 -0.19
N TRP A 147 20.46 -8.37 -0.30
CA TRP A 147 20.77 -7.19 0.50
C TRP A 147 19.97 -7.13 1.82
N CYS A 148 18.97 -7.98 2.04
CA CYS A 148 18.18 -7.98 3.27
C CYS A 148 18.88 -8.80 4.36
N THR A 149 18.73 -8.40 5.62
CA THR A 149 19.17 -9.18 6.78
C THR A 149 18.21 -10.32 7.15
N GLY A 150 17.09 -10.47 6.42
CA GLY A 150 15.98 -11.33 6.81
C GLY A 150 15.05 -10.70 7.87
N SER A 151 15.23 -9.42 8.19
CA SER A 151 14.30 -8.69 9.08
C SER A 151 13.50 -7.68 8.27
N VAL A 152 12.18 -7.78 8.34
CA VAL A 152 11.25 -6.88 7.66
C VAL A 152 10.37 -6.18 8.70
N GLY A 153 10.23 -4.87 8.57
CA GLY A 153 9.27 -4.07 9.33
C GLY A 153 8.24 -3.43 8.40
N ILE A 154 7.00 -3.28 8.85
CA ILE A 154 5.95 -2.59 8.07
C ILE A 154 5.67 -1.21 8.67
N VAL A 155 5.59 -0.18 7.83
CA VAL A 155 5.32 1.19 8.29
C VAL A 155 4.41 1.94 7.32
N GLY A 156 3.50 2.72 7.91
CA GLY A 156 2.78 3.75 7.19
C GLY A 156 1.54 4.22 7.92
N ASN A 157 0.78 5.08 7.23
CA ASN A 157 -0.43 5.70 7.74
C ASN A 157 -1.69 5.21 7.01
N SER A 158 -2.85 5.30 7.65
CA SER A 158 -4.14 4.94 7.04
C SER A 158 -4.17 3.47 6.60
N TRP A 159 -4.38 3.14 5.32
CA TRP A 159 -4.37 1.75 4.84
C TRP A 159 -3.08 1.01 5.18
N LEU A 160 -1.93 1.70 5.10
CA LEU A 160 -0.64 1.13 5.46
C LEU A 160 -0.53 0.84 6.97
N ALA A 161 -1.39 1.43 7.79
CA ALA A 161 -1.52 1.18 9.23
C ALA A 161 -2.61 0.15 9.56
N MET A 162 -3.60 -0.02 8.67
CA MET A 162 -4.69 -1.01 8.82
C MET A 162 -4.29 -2.40 8.35
N ALA A 163 -3.63 -2.48 7.18
CA ALA A 163 -3.19 -3.75 6.58
C ALA A 163 -2.32 -4.60 7.53
N PRO A 164 -1.38 -4.01 8.32
CA PRO A 164 -0.60 -4.74 9.32
C PRO A 164 -1.42 -5.57 10.35
N TYR A 165 -2.66 -5.17 10.65
CA TYR A 165 -3.51 -5.96 11.55
C TYR A 165 -3.89 -7.32 10.94
N HIS A 166 -3.98 -7.41 9.61
CA HIS A 166 -4.27 -8.66 8.90
C HIS A 166 -3.04 -9.57 8.82
N ILE A 167 -1.86 -9.08 8.42
CA ILE A 167 -0.64 -9.89 8.41
C ILE A 167 -0.21 -10.34 9.82
N ALA A 168 -0.50 -9.55 10.87
CA ALA A 168 -0.18 -9.96 12.25
C ALA A 168 -0.80 -11.32 12.60
N SER A 169 -2.01 -11.61 12.08
CA SER A 169 -2.67 -12.92 12.23
C SER A 169 -1.98 -14.06 11.48
N GLN A 170 -1.17 -13.75 10.47
CA GLN A 170 -0.44 -14.74 9.66
C GLN A 170 0.93 -15.10 10.26
N GLN A 171 1.41 -14.34 11.24
CA GLN A 171 2.68 -14.57 11.95
C GLN A 171 3.90 -14.87 11.04
N PRO A 172 4.26 -13.99 10.08
CA PRO A 172 5.44 -14.21 9.24
C PRO A 172 6.71 -14.25 10.08
N PRO A 173 7.56 -15.27 9.95
CA PRO A 173 8.77 -15.41 10.78
C PRO A 173 9.77 -14.26 10.57
N HIS A 174 9.78 -13.63 9.39
CA HIS A 174 10.67 -12.51 9.09
C HIS A 174 10.08 -11.12 9.40
N LEU A 175 8.79 -11.03 9.75
CA LEU A 175 8.18 -9.80 10.22
C LEU A 175 8.60 -9.54 11.68
N LYS A 176 9.40 -8.49 11.91
CA LYS A 176 9.95 -8.16 13.23
C LYS A 176 9.19 -7.06 13.95
N CYS A 177 8.55 -6.17 13.20
CA CYS A 177 7.73 -5.11 13.76
C CYS A 177 6.76 -4.53 12.72
N PHE A 178 5.72 -3.85 13.19
CA PHE A 178 5.00 -2.89 12.40
C PHE A 178 4.76 -1.62 13.24
N ALA A 179 4.80 -0.47 12.57
CA ALA A 179 4.54 0.84 13.17
C ALA A 179 3.31 1.43 12.47
N PRO A 180 2.09 1.18 12.98
CA PRO A 180 0.85 1.68 12.39
C PRO A 180 0.60 3.11 12.87
N LEU A 181 0.49 4.06 11.93
CA LEU A 181 0.11 5.44 12.23
C LEU A 181 -1.35 5.68 11.83
N GLU A 182 -2.25 5.86 12.78
CA GLU A 182 -3.68 6.17 12.51
C GLU A 182 -4.41 5.07 11.69
N GLY A 183 -4.31 3.82 12.12
CA GLY A 183 -5.02 2.68 11.52
C GLY A 183 -6.27 2.27 12.30
N ALA A 184 -7.39 2.04 11.60
CA ALA A 184 -8.58 1.40 12.15
C ALA A 184 -8.42 -0.13 12.23
N SER A 185 -8.93 -0.74 13.29
CA SER A 185 -8.92 -2.18 13.53
C SER A 185 -10.27 -2.84 13.24
N ASP A 186 -11.35 -2.08 13.33
CA ASP A 186 -12.71 -2.48 12.96
C ASP A 186 -13.28 -1.47 11.96
N LEU A 187 -13.16 -1.81 10.67
CA LEU A 187 -13.59 -0.93 9.59
C LEU A 187 -15.08 -0.62 9.64
N HIS A 188 -15.93 -1.53 10.13
CA HIS A 188 -17.36 -1.28 10.22
C HIS A 188 -17.61 -0.27 11.34
N ARG A 189 -17.17 -0.55 12.56
CA ARG A 189 -17.49 0.30 13.72
C ARG A 189 -16.75 1.62 13.76
N GLU A 190 -15.52 1.68 13.24
CA GLU A 190 -14.63 2.84 13.41
C GLU A 190 -14.63 3.77 12.20
N THR A 191 -14.97 3.26 11.01
CA THR A 191 -14.89 4.03 9.77
C THR A 191 -16.23 4.08 9.03
N HIS A 192 -16.79 2.93 8.67
CA HIS A 192 -17.83 2.85 7.66
C HIS A 192 -19.27 2.90 8.20
N CYS A 193 -19.48 2.55 9.46
CA CYS A 193 -20.78 2.53 10.12
C CYS A 193 -20.66 2.92 11.60
N ARG A 194 -19.99 4.05 11.86
CA ARG A 194 -19.83 4.57 13.23
C ARG A 194 -21.20 4.76 13.88
N SER A 195 -21.40 4.07 15.00
CA SER A 195 -22.68 4.05 15.75
C SER A 195 -23.89 3.66 14.91
N GLY A 196 -23.72 2.79 13.90
CA GLY A 196 -24.80 2.31 13.04
C GLY A 196 -25.20 3.29 11.92
N ILE A 197 -24.43 4.34 11.67
CA ILE A 197 -24.70 5.32 10.60
C ILE A 197 -23.77 5.05 9.40
N PRO A 198 -24.30 4.55 8.26
CA PRO A 198 -23.49 4.23 7.10
C PRO A 198 -22.82 5.45 6.45
N GLN A 199 -21.50 5.41 6.33
CA GLN A 199 -20.65 6.42 5.68
C GLN A 199 -20.45 6.12 4.20
N VAL A 200 -21.57 6.00 3.47
CA VAL A 200 -21.58 5.58 2.05
C VAL A 200 -20.77 6.53 1.15
N ALA A 201 -20.83 7.84 1.41
CA ALA A 201 -20.12 8.83 0.62
C ALA A 201 -18.60 8.65 0.72
N PHE A 202 -18.09 8.40 1.92
CA PHE A 202 -16.67 8.15 2.14
C PHE A 202 -16.22 6.83 1.48
N ALA A 203 -16.97 5.74 1.69
CA ALA A 203 -16.69 4.44 1.07
C ALA A 203 -16.64 4.53 -0.46
N SER A 204 -17.58 5.29 -1.05
CA SER A 204 -17.65 5.52 -2.50
C SER A 204 -16.46 6.32 -3.01
N ALA A 205 -16.06 7.38 -2.30
CA ALA A 205 -14.94 8.22 -2.68
C ALA A 205 -13.61 7.45 -2.66
N ILE A 206 -13.35 6.66 -1.62
CA ILE A 206 -12.16 5.81 -1.53
C ILE A 206 -12.15 4.78 -2.67
N ALA A 207 -13.27 4.08 -2.89
CA ALA A 207 -13.37 3.09 -3.95
C ALA A 207 -13.16 3.67 -5.36
N ALA A 208 -13.53 4.92 -5.61
CA ALA A 208 -13.32 5.59 -6.90
C ALA A 208 -11.83 5.85 -7.22
N GLY A 209 -11.00 5.98 -6.17
CA GLY A 209 -9.56 6.19 -6.27
C GLY A 209 -8.76 4.95 -6.65
N PHE A 210 -9.42 3.79 -6.72
CA PHE A 210 -8.81 2.50 -6.98
C PHE A 210 -8.99 2.06 -8.44
N SER A 211 -7.92 1.52 -9.03
CA SER A 211 -7.95 0.87 -10.34
C SER A 211 -7.30 -0.52 -10.30
N GLY A 212 -7.85 -1.47 -11.04
CA GLY A 212 -7.42 -2.87 -11.00
C GLY A 212 -7.98 -3.70 -12.16
N ARG A 213 -7.94 -5.02 -12.02
CA ARG A 213 -8.42 -5.97 -13.02
C ARG A 213 -9.65 -6.71 -12.49
N GLY A 214 -10.67 -6.88 -13.32
CA GLY A 214 -11.85 -7.65 -12.96
C GLY A 214 -12.83 -6.88 -12.07
N GLN A 215 -13.02 -7.37 -10.85
CA GLN A 215 -14.00 -6.87 -9.90
C GLN A 215 -13.37 -6.63 -8.53
N THR A 216 -14.02 -5.79 -7.73
CA THR A 216 -13.69 -5.51 -6.33
C THR A 216 -14.98 -5.46 -5.51
N GLU A 217 -14.87 -5.70 -4.21
CA GLU A 217 -15.98 -5.62 -3.27
C GLU A 217 -16.62 -4.23 -3.30
N ASP A 218 -17.95 -4.17 -3.40
CA ASP A 218 -18.69 -2.91 -3.45
C ASP A 218 -19.08 -2.46 -2.05
N LEU A 219 -18.12 -1.89 -1.32
CA LEU A 219 -18.31 -1.48 0.06
C LEU A 219 -19.48 -0.51 0.27
N ALA A 220 -19.73 0.39 -0.69
CA ALA A 220 -20.86 1.32 -0.63
C ALA A 220 -22.21 0.58 -0.70
N ALA A 221 -22.34 -0.37 -1.63
CA ALA A 221 -23.53 -1.20 -1.74
C ALA A 221 -23.69 -2.15 -0.54
N MET A 222 -22.59 -2.69 -0.02
CA MET A 222 -22.58 -3.50 1.20
C MET A 222 -23.13 -2.72 2.39
N LEU A 223 -22.67 -1.49 2.61
CA LEU A 223 -23.14 -0.64 3.70
C LEU A 223 -24.61 -0.22 3.57
N GLN A 224 -25.11 -0.08 2.33
CA GLN A 224 -26.53 0.20 2.10
C GLN A 224 -27.41 -1.02 2.34
N LYS A 225 -26.96 -2.22 1.97
CA LYS A 225 -27.72 -3.47 2.09
C LYS A 225 -27.65 -4.05 3.50
N TYR A 226 -26.50 -3.95 4.15
CA TYR A 226 -26.21 -4.51 5.48
C TYR A 226 -25.52 -3.45 6.37
N PRO A 227 -26.28 -2.47 6.88
CA PRO A 227 -25.72 -1.44 7.75
C PRO A 227 -25.35 -1.96 9.15
N ASP A 228 -25.94 -3.06 9.61
CA ASP A 228 -25.80 -3.60 10.97
C ASP A 228 -24.81 -4.77 11.07
#